data_AF-A0A2G8RMD6-F1
#
_entry.id   AF-A0A2G8RMD6-F1
#
_cell.length_a   1.000
_cell.length_b   1.000
_cell.length_c   1.000
_cell.angle_alpha   90.00
_cell.angle_beta   90.00
_cell.angle_gamma   90.00
#
_symmetry.space_group_name_H-M   'P 1'
#
loop_
_entity.id
_entity.type
_entity.pdbx_description
1 polymer ?
#
loop_
_entity_poly.entity_id
_entity_poly.type
_entity_poly.pdbx_seq_one_letter_code
_entity_poly.pdbx_strand_id
1 'polypeptide(L)'
;MDGIAYLAGLPTLKTVRIRLPDILGLSSHSFPDTPFPNVESFALFSSVESYIPFAQRVVLPHVPKFSIFLTTVPAPGIFPVLFTSIRQQFHPSTLTGLTVKPYIPEPDLVLVEDALDDGVLVSSEHLRPLLDFSQLRHVTVVPPWGFSFDDNFCRDMAKAWPHLEELYFAHEIWCLHAPLATTVRALSYFAAYCPELRALGLKLDAQCWLQETPWQARKIPADYYEALRGERSRCKLRELRSEREPIACPEQVALYILRLFPDLRSCWQAWRSSDDTEEEAIWRASWEEVQRYLSVMKEMREDGKQWNLVDEVAD
;
A
#
# COMPACT_ATOMS: atom_id res chain seq x y z
N MET A 1 -23.32 20.78 -11.67
CA MET A 1 -21.92 21.24 -11.78
C MET A 1 -21.73 22.63 -11.17
N ASP A 2 -22.72 23.51 -11.24
CA ASP A 2 -22.66 24.90 -10.78
C ASP A 2 -22.24 25.05 -9.31
N GLY A 3 -22.71 24.15 -8.45
CA GLY A 3 -22.27 24.11 -7.05
C GLY A 3 -20.76 23.83 -6.89
N ILE A 4 -20.18 22.94 -7.71
CA ILE A 4 -18.74 22.63 -7.63
C ILE A 4 -17.91 23.80 -8.15
N ALA A 5 -18.33 24.44 -9.25
CA ALA A 5 -17.66 25.62 -9.77
C ALA A 5 -17.71 26.79 -8.77
N TYR A 6 -18.85 26.98 -8.07
CA TYR A 6 -18.97 27.95 -6.99
C TYR A 6 -18.02 27.62 -5.83
N LEU A 7 -18.00 26.37 -5.36
CA LEU A 7 -17.08 25.94 -4.30
C LEU A 7 -15.62 26.14 -4.71
N ALA A 8 -15.26 25.88 -5.96
CA ALA A 8 -13.89 26.04 -6.47
C ALA A 8 -13.34 27.46 -6.32
N GLY A 9 -14.21 28.48 -6.32
CA GLY A 9 -13.82 29.88 -6.14
C GLY A 9 -13.71 30.35 -4.69
N LEU A 10 -14.09 29.53 -3.70
CA LEU A 10 -14.10 29.95 -2.29
C LEU A 10 -12.69 29.89 -1.68
N PRO A 11 -12.07 31.04 -1.33
CA PRO A 11 -10.68 31.06 -0.84
C PRO A 11 -10.54 30.51 0.58
N THR A 12 -11.63 30.35 1.33
CA THR A 12 -11.61 29.87 2.71
C THR A 12 -11.70 28.34 2.82
N LEU A 13 -11.97 27.63 1.72
CA LEU A 13 -12.10 26.17 1.74
C LEU A 13 -10.74 25.52 1.98
N LYS A 14 -10.68 24.72 3.04
CA LYS A 14 -9.53 23.87 3.40
C LYS A 14 -9.76 22.40 3.06
N THR A 15 -11.01 21.94 3.17
CA THR A 15 -11.38 20.55 2.94
C THR A 15 -12.59 20.52 2.02
N VAL A 16 -12.52 19.69 0.98
CA VAL A 16 -13.62 19.46 0.04
C VAL A 16 -13.95 17.98 0.03
N ARG A 17 -15.23 17.66 0.18
CA ARG A 17 -15.76 16.30 0.05
C ARG A 17 -16.98 16.38 -0.86
N ILE A 18 -16.90 15.80 -2.06
CA ILE A 18 -18.00 15.87 -3.03
C ILE A 18 -18.30 14.49 -3.58
N ARG A 19 -19.59 14.25 -3.87
CA ARG A 19 -20.04 13.08 -4.60
C ARG A 19 -20.32 13.49 -6.05
N LEU A 20 -19.67 12.81 -7.00
CA LEU A 20 -19.96 13.00 -8.41
C LEU A 20 -21.20 12.16 -8.78
N PRO A 21 -22.12 12.69 -9.60
CA PRO A 21 -23.22 11.90 -10.13
C PRO A 21 -22.70 10.88 -11.15
N ASP A 22 -23.32 9.71 -11.23
CA ASP A 22 -22.89 8.60 -12.10
C ASP A 22 -22.93 8.95 -13.61
N ILE A 23 -23.79 9.90 -13.97
CA ILE A 23 -23.84 10.49 -15.30
C ILE A 23 -23.46 11.96 -15.15
N LEU A 24 -22.20 12.26 -15.44
CA LEU A 24 -21.79 13.65 -15.59
C LEU A 24 -22.39 14.20 -16.87
N GLY A 25 -23.55 14.86 -16.72
CA GLY A 25 -23.99 15.89 -17.63
C GLY A 25 -22.96 17.01 -17.62
N LEU A 26 -21.96 16.87 -18.47
CA LEU A 26 -20.82 17.76 -18.59
C LEU A 26 -21.27 19.11 -19.19
N SER A 27 -21.92 19.95 -18.38
CA SER A 27 -22.23 21.32 -18.79
C SER A 27 -20.94 22.08 -19.13
N SER A 28 -21.02 22.99 -20.10
CA SER A 28 -19.90 23.73 -20.70
C SER A 28 -19.33 24.84 -19.80
N HIS A 29 -19.50 24.74 -18.48
CA HIS A 29 -19.02 25.75 -17.54
C HIS A 29 -17.50 25.67 -17.39
N SER A 30 -16.87 26.85 -17.46
CA SER A 30 -15.45 27.03 -17.16
C SER A 30 -15.22 27.01 -15.65
N PHE A 31 -14.23 26.24 -15.20
CA PHE A 31 -13.67 26.41 -13.86
C PHE A 31 -12.82 27.70 -13.80
N PRO A 32 -12.65 28.31 -12.61
CA PRO A 32 -11.64 29.35 -12.45
C PRO A 32 -10.25 28.80 -12.79
N ASP A 33 -9.32 29.69 -13.18
CA ASP A 33 -7.96 29.31 -13.60
C ASP A 33 -7.21 28.52 -12.52
N THR A 34 -7.48 28.83 -11.25
CA THR A 34 -6.93 28.14 -10.07
C THR A 34 -8.08 27.65 -9.19
N PRO A 35 -8.69 26.50 -9.50
CA PRO A 35 -9.77 25.97 -8.68
C PRO A 35 -9.19 25.47 -7.35
N PHE A 36 -9.90 25.75 -6.25
CA PHE A 36 -9.56 25.28 -4.90
C PHE A 36 -8.18 25.73 -4.40
N PRO A 37 -7.84 27.04 -4.43
CA PRO A 37 -6.48 27.54 -4.23
C PRO A 37 -5.90 27.24 -2.83
N ASN A 38 -6.74 27.07 -1.81
CA ASN A 38 -6.33 26.87 -0.42
C ASN A 38 -6.71 25.49 0.14
N VAL A 39 -7.16 24.56 -0.71
CA VAL A 39 -7.62 23.24 -0.27
C VAL A 39 -6.43 22.34 0.07
N GLU A 40 -6.44 21.84 1.29
CA GLU A 40 -5.44 20.95 1.86
C GLU A 40 -5.85 19.48 1.75
N SER A 41 -7.14 19.20 1.60
CA SER A 41 -7.67 17.83 1.46
C SER A 41 -8.88 17.78 0.55
N PHE A 42 -8.82 16.93 -0.47
CA PHE A 42 -9.87 16.77 -1.47
C PHE A 42 -10.32 15.31 -1.56
N ALA A 43 -11.59 15.06 -1.26
CA ALA A 43 -12.20 13.74 -1.31
C ALA A 43 -13.33 13.67 -2.32
N LEU A 44 -13.32 12.61 -3.13
CA LEU A 44 -14.32 12.30 -4.14
C LEU A 44 -15.03 10.98 -3.81
N PHE A 45 -16.34 10.96 -3.97
CA PHE A 45 -17.15 9.75 -4.02
C PHE A 45 -17.67 9.62 -5.45
N SER A 46 -17.21 8.63 -6.20
CA SER A 46 -17.44 8.58 -7.66
C SER A 46 -17.22 7.19 -8.23
N SER A 47 -17.90 6.86 -9.33
CA SER A 47 -17.44 5.82 -10.24
C SER A 47 -16.18 6.29 -10.98
N VAL A 48 -15.41 5.38 -11.58
CA VAL A 48 -14.24 5.76 -12.38
C VAL A 48 -14.65 6.49 -13.65
N GLU A 49 -15.75 6.06 -14.25
CA GLU A 49 -16.36 6.62 -15.46
C GLU A 49 -16.75 8.09 -15.25
N SER A 50 -17.15 8.46 -14.04
CA SER A 50 -17.43 9.85 -13.68
C SER A 50 -16.16 10.61 -13.26
N TYR A 51 -15.21 9.94 -12.62
CA TYR A 51 -13.98 10.60 -12.18
C TYR A 51 -13.11 11.08 -13.36
N ILE A 52 -12.92 10.24 -14.38
CA ILE A 52 -12.06 10.55 -15.54
C ILE A 52 -12.43 11.89 -16.22
N PRO A 53 -13.68 12.11 -16.68
CA PRO A 53 -14.05 13.38 -17.32
C PRO A 53 -14.02 14.56 -16.35
N PHE A 54 -14.21 14.34 -15.04
CA PHE A 54 -14.01 15.37 -14.03
C PHE A 54 -12.53 15.77 -13.92
N ALA A 55 -11.62 14.80 -13.83
CA ALA A 55 -10.18 15.01 -13.73
C ALA A 55 -9.60 15.71 -14.97
N GLN A 56 -10.16 15.47 -16.15
CA GLN A 56 -9.80 16.17 -17.38
C GLN A 56 -10.17 17.66 -17.38
N ARG A 57 -11.12 18.08 -16.53
CA ARG A 57 -11.62 19.46 -16.48
C ARG A 57 -11.14 20.25 -15.28
N VAL A 58 -10.81 19.56 -14.20
CA VAL A 58 -10.42 20.19 -12.93
C VAL A 58 -9.01 19.76 -12.59
N VAL A 59 -8.05 20.68 -12.73
CA VAL A 59 -6.67 20.49 -12.27
C VAL A 59 -6.58 20.94 -10.81
N LEU A 60 -5.91 20.17 -9.97
CA LEU A 60 -5.76 20.38 -8.54
C LEU A 60 -4.27 20.46 -8.16
N PRO A 61 -3.50 21.41 -8.72
CA PRO A 61 -2.04 21.38 -8.61
C PRO A 61 -1.52 21.62 -7.20
N HIS A 62 -2.31 22.29 -6.34
CA HIS A 62 -1.92 22.66 -4.98
C HIS A 62 -2.43 21.72 -3.89
N VAL A 63 -3.26 20.73 -4.24
CA VAL A 63 -3.90 19.85 -3.26
C VAL A 63 -2.90 18.80 -2.77
N PRO A 64 -2.54 18.78 -1.47
CA PRO A 64 -1.53 17.85 -0.97
C PRO A 64 -2.11 16.50 -0.56
N LYS A 65 -3.43 16.37 -0.37
CA LYS A 65 -4.08 15.11 0.01
C LYS A 65 -5.30 14.86 -0.87
N PHE A 66 -5.30 13.74 -1.56
CA PHE A 66 -6.40 13.31 -2.41
C PHE A 66 -6.94 11.96 -1.96
N SER A 67 -8.25 11.82 -1.97
CA SER A 67 -8.94 10.56 -1.72
C SER A 67 -10.05 10.36 -2.74
N ILE A 68 -10.12 9.18 -3.34
CA ILE A 68 -11.25 8.74 -4.15
C ILE A 68 -11.84 7.47 -3.56
N PHE A 69 -13.14 7.53 -3.27
CA PHE A 69 -13.95 6.43 -2.78
C PHE A 69 -14.84 5.96 -3.92
N LEU A 70 -14.55 4.78 -4.44
CA LEU A 70 -15.14 4.23 -5.65
C LEU A 70 -16.50 3.62 -5.37
N THR A 71 -17.55 4.14 -6.00
CA THR A 71 -18.92 3.69 -5.77
C THR A 71 -19.30 2.45 -6.58
N THR A 72 -18.48 2.08 -7.56
CA THR A 72 -18.68 0.93 -8.45
C THR A 72 -17.34 0.27 -8.76
N VAL A 73 -17.37 -1.02 -9.11
CA VAL A 73 -16.22 -1.70 -9.72
C VAL A 73 -16.02 -1.17 -11.14
N PRO A 74 -14.81 -0.75 -11.55
CA PRO A 74 -14.59 -0.19 -12.87
C PRO A 74 -14.60 -1.26 -13.96
N ALA A 75 -15.04 -0.90 -15.17
CA ALA A 75 -14.96 -1.80 -16.31
C ALA A 75 -13.51 -2.21 -16.68
N PRO A 76 -13.27 -3.41 -17.25
CA PRO A 76 -11.96 -3.79 -17.75
C PRO A 76 -11.36 -2.74 -18.69
N GLY A 77 -10.05 -2.49 -18.57
CA GLY A 77 -9.30 -1.58 -19.45
C GLY A 77 -9.34 -0.09 -19.06
N ILE A 78 -10.10 0.31 -18.03
CA ILE A 78 -10.16 1.72 -17.61
C ILE A 78 -9.02 2.14 -16.67
N PHE A 79 -8.31 1.19 -16.05
CA PHE A 79 -7.24 1.44 -15.07
C PHE A 79 -6.09 2.31 -15.58
N PRO A 80 -5.54 2.09 -16.79
CA PRO A 80 -4.51 2.99 -17.32
C PRO A 80 -4.99 4.44 -17.34
N VAL A 81 -6.25 4.66 -17.71
CA VAL A 81 -6.86 6.00 -17.82
C VAL A 81 -7.12 6.57 -16.43
N LEU A 82 -7.56 5.78 -15.45
CA LEU A 82 -7.75 6.21 -14.07
C LEU A 82 -6.46 6.78 -13.48
N PHE A 83 -5.39 5.99 -13.46
CA PHE A 83 -4.14 6.42 -12.81
C PHE A 83 -3.43 7.53 -13.59
N THR A 84 -3.54 7.53 -14.91
CA THR A 84 -3.08 8.66 -15.74
C THR A 84 -3.87 9.93 -15.44
N SER A 85 -5.19 9.83 -15.24
CA SER A 85 -6.03 10.98 -14.88
C SER A 85 -5.68 11.54 -13.51
N ILE A 86 -5.43 10.68 -12.51
CA ILE A 86 -4.89 11.12 -11.20
C ILE A 86 -3.57 11.86 -11.42
N ARG A 87 -2.65 11.26 -12.19
CA ARG A 87 -1.35 11.87 -12.47
C ARG A 87 -1.43 13.23 -13.15
N GLN A 88 -2.36 13.42 -14.07
CA GLN A 88 -2.55 14.70 -14.78
C GLN A 88 -3.24 15.76 -13.92
N GLN A 89 -4.11 15.34 -13.00
CA GLN A 89 -4.86 16.25 -12.14
C GLN A 89 -4.00 16.91 -11.07
N PHE A 90 -2.99 16.22 -10.52
CA PHE A 90 -2.17 16.71 -9.42
C PHE A 90 -0.73 17.02 -9.84
N HIS A 91 -0.10 17.97 -9.15
CA HIS A 91 1.32 18.25 -9.38
C HIS A 91 2.19 17.21 -8.65
N PRO A 92 3.22 16.63 -9.31
CA PRO A 92 4.10 15.61 -8.73
C PRO A 92 4.70 15.94 -7.37
N SER A 93 5.04 17.22 -7.17
CA SER A 93 5.75 17.69 -5.98
C SER A 93 4.84 18.20 -4.86
N THR A 94 3.52 18.17 -5.03
CA THR A 94 2.57 18.67 -4.02
C THR A 94 1.80 17.55 -3.34
N LEU A 95 1.48 16.48 -4.07
CA LEU A 95 0.71 15.37 -3.52
C LEU A 95 1.54 14.57 -2.50
N THR A 96 1.10 14.61 -1.24
CA THR A 96 1.69 13.92 -0.09
C THR A 96 0.84 12.75 0.42
N GLY A 97 -0.45 12.74 0.09
CA GLY A 97 -1.39 11.69 0.48
C GLY A 97 -2.28 11.27 -0.68
N LEU A 98 -2.33 9.97 -0.96
CA LEU A 98 -3.20 9.37 -1.97
C LEU A 98 -4.00 8.23 -1.36
N THR A 99 -5.31 8.25 -1.54
CA THR A 99 -6.21 7.17 -1.11
C THR A 99 -7.15 6.78 -2.24
N VAL A 100 -7.17 5.50 -2.58
CA VAL A 100 -8.11 4.84 -3.49
C VAL A 100 -8.72 3.67 -2.73
N LYS A 101 -10.02 3.78 -2.42
CA LYS A 101 -10.77 2.78 -1.63
C LYS A 101 -12.14 2.54 -2.23
N PRO A 102 -12.79 1.41 -1.97
CA PRO A 102 -14.22 1.30 -2.24
C PRO A 102 -15.02 2.26 -1.36
N TYR A 103 -16.15 2.72 -1.88
CA TYR A 103 -17.25 3.31 -1.11
C TYR A 103 -18.38 2.28 -0.96
N ILE A 104 -18.02 1.11 -0.43
CA ILE A 104 -18.97 0.01 -0.22
C ILE A 104 -19.11 -0.16 1.29
N PRO A 105 -20.33 -0.10 1.86
CA PRO A 105 -20.54 -0.48 3.25
C PRO A 105 -20.03 -1.91 3.47
N GLU A 106 -19.33 -2.15 4.57
CA GLU A 106 -18.72 -3.46 4.90
C GLU A 106 -19.61 -4.70 4.62
N PRO A 107 -20.94 -4.73 4.91
CA PRO A 107 -21.76 -5.92 4.63
C PRO A 107 -21.91 -6.27 3.14
N ASP A 108 -21.65 -5.34 2.22
CA ASP A 108 -21.80 -5.55 0.77
C ASP A 108 -20.49 -5.97 0.09
N LEU A 109 -19.38 -6.10 0.84
CA LEU A 109 -18.09 -6.53 0.30
C LEU A 109 -18.07 -8.01 -0.13
N VAL A 110 -18.97 -8.83 0.41
CA VAL A 110 -19.18 -10.24 0.00
C VAL A 110 -19.64 -10.33 -1.46
N LEU A 111 -20.42 -9.37 -1.95
CA LEU A 111 -20.86 -9.32 -3.36
C LEU A 111 -19.73 -8.99 -4.34
N VAL A 112 -18.58 -8.54 -3.84
CA VAL A 112 -17.46 -8.20 -4.70
C VAL A 112 -16.69 -9.44 -5.13
N GLU A 113 -16.68 -10.51 -4.32
CA GLU A 113 -16.04 -11.79 -4.69
C GLU A 113 -16.61 -12.34 -6.00
N ASP A 114 -17.93 -12.28 -6.19
CA ASP A 114 -18.58 -12.71 -7.44
C ASP A 114 -18.26 -11.80 -8.64
N ALA A 115 -18.06 -10.49 -8.41
CA ALA A 115 -17.71 -9.53 -9.47
C ALA A 115 -16.24 -9.62 -9.89
N LEU A 116 -15.40 -10.24 -9.07
CA LEU A 116 -13.97 -10.38 -9.31
C LEU A 116 -13.65 -11.54 -10.29
N ASP A 117 -14.59 -12.47 -10.50
CA ASP A 117 -14.50 -13.52 -11.53
C ASP A 117 -14.42 -12.96 -12.96
N ASP A 118 -14.80 -11.69 -13.16
CA ASP A 118 -14.69 -11.00 -14.46
C ASP A 118 -13.23 -10.65 -14.86
N GLY A 119 -12.24 -11.01 -14.04
CA GLY A 119 -10.82 -11.00 -14.45
C GLY A 119 -10.20 -9.60 -14.53
N VAL A 120 -10.72 -8.64 -13.76
CA VAL A 120 -10.20 -7.27 -13.76
C VAL A 120 -8.87 -7.19 -13.01
N LEU A 121 -7.77 -7.19 -13.77
CA LEU A 121 -6.40 -7.22 -13.24
C LEU A 121 -5.63 -5.91 -13.48
N VAL A 122 -5.16 -5.29 -12.40
CA VAL A 122 -4.30 -4.10 -12.44
C VAL A 122 -2.85 -4.52 -12.43
N SER A 123 -2.14 -4.27 -13.53
CA SER A 123 -0.72 -4.54 -13.67
C SER A 123 0.16 -3.41 -13.13
N SER A 124 1.44 -3.69 -12.91
CA SER A 124 2.47 -2.68 -12.61
C SER A 124 2.48 -1.51 -13.60
N GLU A 125 2.27 -1.78 -14.90
CA GLU A 125 2.28 -0.75 -15.95
C GLU A 125 1.12 0.24 -15.82
N HIS A 126 -0.06 -0.22 -15.36
CA HIS A 126 -1.18 0.67 -15.10
C HIS A 126 -0.91 1.63 -13.93
N LEU A 127 -0.07 1.21 -12.98
CA LEU A 127 0.22 1.95 -11.76
C LEU A 127 1.43 2.89 -11.88
N ARG A 128 2.27 2.73 -12.91
CA ARG A 128 3.46 3.57 -13.13
C ARG A 128 3.20 5.08 -13.06
N PRO A 129 2.07 5.64 -13.54
CA PRO A 129 1.82 7.08 -13.41
C PRO A 129 1.87 7.59 -11.96
N LEU A 130 1.61 6.74 -10.96
CA LEU A 130 1.68 7.11 -9.55
C LEU A 130 3.13 7.25 -9.01
N LEU A 131 4.11 6.67 -9.70
CA LEU A 131 5.52 6.73 -9.30
C LEU A 131 6.12 8.13 -9.48
N ASP A 132 5.47 9.01 -10.24
CA ASP A 132 5.93 10.39 -10.42
C ASP A 132 5.78 11.25 -9.16
N PHE A 133 4.90 10.86 -8.22
CA PHE A 133 4.62 11.64 -7.02
C PHE A 133 5.68 11.44 -5.93
N SER A 134 6.84 12.08 -6.09
CA SER A 134 8.00 11.86 -5.22
C SER A 134 7.84 12.34 -3.77
N GLN A 135 6.78 13.11 -3.48
CA GLN A 135 6.49 13.66 -2.16
C GLN A 135 5.45 12.85 -1.37
N LEU A 136 5.04 11.68 -1.88
CA LEU A 136 4.10 10.81 -1.20
C LEU A 136 4.66 10.33 0.15
N ARG A 137 3.82 10.49 1.17
CA ARG A 137 4.03 10.05 2.55
C ARG A 137 3.00 9.00 2.96
N HIS A 138 1.76 9.14 2.49
CA HIS A 138 0.66 8.24 2.82
C HIS A 138 0.05 7.72 1.53
N VAL A 139 0.13 6.42 1.29
CA VAL A 139 -0.45 5.78 0.11
C VAL A 139 -1.36 4.66 0.56
N THR A 140 -2.60 4.70 0.12
CA THR A 140 -3.55 3.62 0.32
C THR A 140 -4.27 3.32 -0.97
N VAL A 141 -4.03 2.16 -1.55
CA VAL A 141 -4.69 1.67 -2.76
C VAL A 141 -5.20 0.28 -2.42
N VAL A 142 -6.42 0.22 -1.89
CA VAL A 142 -7.11 -1.05 -1.56
C VAL A 142 -8.52 -1.15 -2.17
N PRO A 143 -8.69 -0.82 -3.47
CA PRO A 143 -9.92 -1.05 -4.20
C PRO A 143 -10.18 -2.56 -4.42
N PRO A 144 -11.44 -2.97 -4.61
CA PRO A 144 -11.78 -4.38 -4.67
C PRO A 144 -11.69 -4.90 -6.11
N TRP A 145 -10.46 -5.01 -6.60
CA TRP A 145 -10.11 -5.61 -7.89
C TRP A 145 -8.82 -6.43 -7.79
N GLY A 146 -8.49 -7.15 -8.86
CA GLY A 146 -7.26 -7.93 -8.94
C GLY A 146 -6.01 -7.09 -9.14
N PHE A 147 -4.90 -7.54 -8.57
CA PHE A 147 -3.57 -6.97 -8.77
C PHE A 147 -2.59 -8.00 -9.33
N SER A 148 -1.68 -7.54 -10.19
CA SER A 148 -0.55 -8.31 -10.71
C SER A 148 0.68 -7.42 -10.78
N PHE A 149 1.46 -7.44 -9.72
CA PHE A 149 2.74 -6.77 -9.64
C PHE A 149 3.76 -7.65 -8.91
N ASP A 150 5.03 -7.37 -9.15
CA ASP A 150 6.17 -8.18 -8.72
C ASP A 150 7.12 -7.36 -7.84
N ASP A 151 8.18 -8.03 -7.38
CA ASP A 151 9.25 -7.42 -6.59
C ASP A 151 9.93 -6.22 -7.31
N ASN A 152 9.97 -6.22 -8.65
CA ASN A 152 10.52 -5.11 -9.41
C ASN A 152 9.66 -3.86 -9.27
N PHE A 153 8.34 -4.00 -9.33
CA PHE A 153 7.45 -2.88 -9.10
C PHE A 153 7.52 -2.38 -7.64
N CYS A 154 7.64 -3.26 -6.65
CA CYS A 154 7.89 -2.86 -5.27
C CYS A 154 9.20 -2.07 -5.11
N ARG A 155 10.27 -2.46 -5.81
CA ARG A 155 11.52 -1.70 -5.87
C ARG A 155 11.32 -0.31 -6.47
N ASP A 156 10.57 -0.22 -7.56
CA ASP A 156 10.27 1.05 -8.23
C ASP A 156 9.44 1.97 -7.31
N MET A 157 8.42 1.45 -6.62
CA MET A 157 7.65 2.17 -5.60
C MET A 157 8.54 2.71 -4.47
N ALA A 158 9.38 1.85 -3.88
CA ALA A 158 10.25 2.24 -2.77
C ALA A 158 11.24 3.35 -3.17
N LYS A 159 11.77 3.31 -4.40
CA LYS A 159 12.66 4.36 -4.94
C LYS A 159 11.91 5.65 -5.28
N ALA A 160 10.70 5.53 -5.81
CA ALA A 160 9.86 6.66 -6.18
C ALA A 160 9.40 7.47 -4.96
N TRP A 161 9.19 6.81 -3.81
CA TRP A 161 8.62 7.41 -2.61
C TRP A 161 9.58 7.34 -1.41
N PRO A 162 10.70 8.09 -1.44
CA PRO A 162 11.70 8.05 -0.36
C PRO A 162 11.20 8.66 0.97
N HIS A 163 10.10 9.42 0.93
CA HIS A 163 9.47 10.05 2.10
C HIS A 163 8.27 9.27 2.65
N LEU A 164 8.06 8.04 2.16
CA LEU A 164 6.91 7.23 2.54
C LEU A 164 6.90 6.93 4.05
N GLU A 165 5.78 7.23 4.71
CA GLU A 165 5.52 6.98 6.13
C GLU A 165 4.52 5.83 6.30
N GLU A 166 3.52 5.73 5.41
CA GLU A 166 2.49 4.68 5.44
C GLU A 166 2.17 4.20 4.02
N LEU A 167 2.21 2.88 3.83
CA LEU A 167 1.82 2.23 2.58
C LEU A 167 0.86 1.09 2.86
N TYR A 168 -0.34 1.14 2.26
CA TYR A 168 -1.33 0.07 2.29
C TYR A 168 -1.76 -0.22 0.86
N PHE A 169 -1.18 -1.25 0.25
CA PHE A 169 -1.32 -1.48 -1.17
C PHE A 169 -1.77 -2.90 -1.44
N ALA A 170 -2.97 -3.04 -2.02
CA ALA A 170 -3.57 -4.31 -2.37
C ALA A 170 -3.56 -5.36 -1.24
N HIS A 171 -3.61 -4.92 0.02
CA HIS A 171 -3.35 -5.79 1.18
C HIS A 171 -4.60 -6.38 1.83
N GLU A 172 -5.78 -5.82 1.55
CA GLU A 172 -7.04 -6.23 2.16
C GLU A 172 -7.56 -7.53 1.52
N ILE A 173 -8.40 -8.26 2.27
CA ILE A 173 -9.04 -9.52 1.84
C ILE A 173 -9.75 -9.43 0.48
N TRP A 174 -10.38 -8.30 0.18
CA TRP A 174 -11.12 -8.09 -1.09
C TRP A 174 -10.23 -7.69 -2.27
N CYS A 175 -8.92 -7.52 -2.05
CA CYS A 175 -7.96 -7.33 -3.14
C CYS A 175 -7.53 -8.70 -3.64
N LEU A 176 -7.97 -9.10 -4.83
CA LEU A 176 -7.47 -10.33 -5.44
C LEU A 176 -6.05 -10.16 -5.95
N HIS A 177 -5.30 -11.25 -5.98
CA HIS A 177 -4.01 -11.31 -6.64
C HIS A 177 -4.02 -12.43 -7.66
N ALA A 178 -3.65 -12.11 -8.90
CA ALA A 178 -3.13 -13.12 -9.82
C ALA A 178 -1.88 -13.75 -9.18
N PRO A 179 -1.48 -14.99 -9.50
CA PRO A 179 -0.52 -15.77 -8.69
C PRO A 179 0.60 -14.89 -8.16
N LEU A 180 0.74 -14.90 -6.83
CA LEU A 180 1.51 -13.91 -6.08
C LEU A 180 2.93 -13.81 -6.62
N ALA A 181 3.19 -12.75 -7.38
CA ALA A 181 4.52 -12.49 -7.95
C ALA A 181 5.38 -11.63 -7.00
N THR A 182 4.76 -11.00 -6.00
CA THR A 182 5.47 -10.25 -4.97
C THR A 182 5.84 -11.19 -3.83
N THR A 183 7.13 -11.28 -3.55
CA THR A 183 7.68 -12.14 -2.52
C THR A 183 8.09 -11.32 -1.29
N VAL A 184 8.41 -12.01 -0.19
CA VAL A 184 8.99 -11.38 1.01
C VAL A 184 10.30 -10.61 0.72
N ARG A 185 11.00 -10.89 -0.39
CA ARG A 185 12.21 -10.14 -0.81
C ARG A 185 11.93 -8.66 -1.04
N ALA A 186 10.72 -8.31 -1.49
CA ALA A 186 10.30 -6.93 -1.74
C ALA A 186 10.49 -6.02 -0.51
N LEU A 187 10.39 -6.57 0.70
CA LEU A 187 10.58 -5.83 1.96
C LEU A 187 11.96 -5.15 2.05
N SER A 188 13.00 -5.75 1.46
CA SER A 188 14.36 -5.20 1.49
C SER A 188 14.46 -3.86 0.77
N TYR A 189 13.64 -3.63 -0.27
CA TYR A 189 13.62 -2.37 -0.99
C TYR A 189 13.03 -1.24 -0.13
N PHE A 190 11.93 -1.49 0.57
CA PHE A 190 11.36 -0.51 1.50
C PHE A 190 12.30 -0.23 2.67
N ALA A 191 12.98 -1.25 3.20
CA ALA A 191 13.99 -1.09 4.24
C ALA A 191 15.17 -0.19 3.79
N ALA A 192 15.58 -0.31 2.53
CA ALA A 192 16.69 0.43 1.96
C ALA A 192 16.33 1.87 1.56
N TYR A 193 15.15 2.08 0.96
CA TYR A 193 14.80 3.34 0.31
C TYR A 193 13.78 4.20 1.09
N CYS A 194 13.05 3.63 2.05
CA CYS A 194 12.00 4.33 2.81
C CYS A 194 12.34 4.40 4.32
N PRO A 195 13.29 5.28 4.74
CA PRO A 195 13.73 5.34 6.13
C PRO A 195 12.63 5.80 7.11
N GLU A 196 11.65 6.57 6.64
CA GLU A 196 10.56 7.11 7.46
C GLU A 196 9.32 6.20 7.53
N LEU A 197 9.32 5.05 6.83
CA LEU A 197 8.19 4.14 6.78
C LEU A 197 7.88 3.57 8.16
N ARG A 198 6.61 3.65 8.59
CA ARG A 198 6.11 3.23 9.92
C ARG A 198 5.09 2.12 9.80
N ALA A 199 4.28 2.11 8.75
CA ALA A 199 3.30 1.08 8.49
C ALA A 199 3.35 0.61 7.03
N LEU A 200 3.31 -0.70 6.84
CA LEU A 200 3.35 -1.36 5.53
C LEU A 200 2.30 -2.46 5.48
N GLY A 201 1.34 -2.36 4.58
CA GLY A 201 0.42 -3.42 4.20
C GLY A 201 0.65 -3.81 2.75
N LEU A 202 1.08 -5.05 2.52
CA LEU A 202 1.33 -5.66 1.22
C LEU A 202 1.02 -7.15 1.29
N LYS A 203 0.56 -7.72 0.18
CA LYS A 203 0.51 -9.18 0.00
C LYS A 203 1.88 -9.68 -0.44
N LEU A 204 2.41 -10.66 0.27
CA LEU A 204 3.78 -11.15 0.16
C LEU A 204 3.80 -12.67 0.20
N ASP A 205 4.23 -13.31 -0.89
CA ASP A 205 4.52 -14.73 -0.89
C ASP A 205 5.82 -14.99 -0.10
N ALA A 206 5.70 -15.74 1.00
CA ALA A 206 6.82 -16.19 1.82
C ALA A 206 7.09 -17.70 1.68
N GLN A 207 6.46 -18.40 0.72
CA GLN A 207 6.80 -19.77 0.34
C GLN A 207 8.01 -19.87 -0.58
N CYS A 208 8.45 -18.76 -1.20
CA CYS A 208 9.61 -18.72 -2.10
C CYS A 208 10.88 -19.35 -1.49
N TRP A 209 11.02 -19.37 -0.16
CA TRP A 209 12.14 -20.02 0.52
C TRP A 209 12.23 -21.53 0.34
N LEU A 210 11.11 -22.20 0.10
CA LEU A 210 11.09 -23.64 -0.15
C LEU A 210 11.72 -24.00 -1.49
N GLN A 211 11.70 -23.08 -2.45
CA GLN A 211 12.18 -23.32 -3.80
C GLN A 211 13.68 -23.03 -3.94
N GLU A 212 14.21 -22.06 -3.18
CA GLU A 212 15.55 -21.52 -3.39
C GLU A 212 16.64 -22.13 -2.47
N THR A 213 16.28 -22.77 -1.36
CA THR A 213 17.26 -23.35 -0.43
C THR A 213 16.97 -24.80 -0.11
N PRO A 214 17.97 -25.71 -0.16
CA PRO A 214 17.83 -27.03 0.43
C PRO A 214 17.43 -26.83 1.89
N TRP A 215 16.31 -27.43 2.31
CA TRP A 215 15.70 -27.32 3.65
C TRP A 215 16.68 -27.35 4.83
N GLN A 216 17.85 -27.96 4.65
CA GLN A 216 18.89 -28.14 5.64
C GLN A 216 19.72 -26.87 5.92
N ALA A 217 19.73 -25.88 5.03
CA ALA A 217 20.66 -24.75 5.15
C ALA A 217 20.28 -23.74 6.24
N ARG A 218 19.01 -23.64 6.67
CA ARG A 218 18.48 -22.67 7.67
C ARG A 218 19.06 -21.24 7.57
N LYS A 219 19.54 -20.86 6.40
CA LYS A 219 20.31 -19.64 6.19
C LYS A 219 19.60 -18.81 5.15
N ILE A 220 19.22 -17.60 5.55
CA ILE A 220 18.64 -16.62 4.65
C ILE A 220 19.71 -16.25 3.60
N PRO A 221 19.44 -16.41 2.30
CA PRO A 221 20.40 -16.08 1.25
C PRO A 221 20.85 -14.62 1.32
N ALA A 222 22.11 -14.35 0.96
CA ALA A 222 22.70 -13.01 1.12
C ALA A 222 22.07 -11.96 0.19
N ASP A 223 21.58 -12.39 -0.97
CA ASP A 223 20.91 -11.56 -1.98
C ASP A 223 19.55 -11.04 -1.51
N TYR A 224 18.93 -11.65 -0.50
CA TYR A 224 17.72 -11.09 0.15
C TYR A 224 18.00 -9.75 0.84
N TYR A 225 19.26 -9.44 1.13
CA TYR A 225 19.70 -8.16 1.71
C TYR A 225 20.43 -7.27 0.70
N GLU A 226 20.43 -7.60 -0.59
CA GLU A 226 21.22 -6.90 -1.61
C GLU A 226 20.90 -5.39 -1.62
N ALA A 227 19.63 -5.03 -1.46
CA ALA A 227 19.19 -3.64 -1.43
C ALA A 227 19.84 -2.81 -0.30
N LEU A 228 20.21 -3.45 0.82
CA LEU A 228 20.89 -2.80 1.95
C LEU A 228 22.40 -2.62 1.74
N ARG A 229 23.01 -3.28 0.74
CA ARG A 229 24.45 -3.20 0.44
C ARG A 229 25.36 -3.47 1.65
N GLY A 230 24.93 -4.38 2.54
CA GLY A 230 25.64 -4.73 3.77
C GLY A 230 25.43 -3.76 4.94
N GLU A 231 24.70 -2.66 4.74
CA GLU A 231 24.35 -1.74 5.81
C GLU A 231 23.20 -2.25 6.69
N ARG A 232 23.05 -1.68 7.88
CA ARG A 232 21.86 -1.88 8.71
C ARG A 232 20.74 -1.00 8.16
N SER A 233 19.55 -1.57 8.06
CA SER A 233 18.35 -0.80 7.75
C SER A 233 18.13 0.33 8.77
N ARG A 234 17.75 1.50 8.25
CA ARG A 234 17.36 2.68 9.04
C ARG A 234 15.84 2.90 9.04
N CYS A 235 15.09 1.97 8.44
CA CYS A 235 13.65 2.05 8.31
C CYS A 235 12.97 1.94 9.68
N LYS A 236 12.03 2.84 9.95
CA LYS A 236 11.30 2.97 11.21
C LYS A 236 10.03 2.11 11.26
N LEU A 237 9.98 1.03 10.48
CA LEU A 237 8.76 0.23 10.33
C LEU A 237 8.36 -0.36 11.69
N ARG A 238 7.11 -0.10 12.10
CA ARG A 238 6.53 -0.57 13.37
C ARG A 238 5.40 -1.56 13.16
N GLU A 239 4.74 -1.45 12.02
CA GLU A 239 3.58 -2.24 11.66
C GLU A 239 3.75 -2.85 10.27
N LEU A 240 3.67 -4.18 10.19
CA LEU A 240 3.58 -4.91 8.94
C LEU A 240 2.23 -5.62 8.89
N ARG A 241 1.50 -5.49 7.78
CA ARG A 241 0.26 -6.21 7.50
C ARG A 241 0.45 -7.09 6.27
N SER A 242 0.15 -8.37 6.43
CA SER A 242 0.13 -9.35 5.35
C SER A 242 -1.05 -10.27 5.62
N GLU A 243 -1.99 -10.38 4.68
CA GLU A 243 -3.26 -11.07 4.90
C GLU A 243 -3.35 -12.33 4.06
N ARG A 244 -3.60 -13.48 4.69
CA ARG A 244 -3.88 -14.76 3.99
C ARG A 244 -2.80 -15.17 2.99
N GLU A 245 -1.56 -14.78 3.26
CA GLU A 245 -0.47 -15.08 2.34
C GLU A 245 0.27 -16.36 2.69
N PRO A 246 0.59 -17.20 1.69
CA PRO A 246 1.36 -18.41 1.89
C PRO A 246 2.71 -18.10 2.53
N ILE A 247 3.04 -18.87 3.56
CA ILE A 247 4.26 -18.70 4.33
C ILE A 247 4.87 -20.07 4.58
N ALA A 248 6.18 -20.15 4.34
CA ALA A 248 6.99 -21.27 4.77
C ALA A 248 7.97 -20.79 5.83
N CYS A 249 8.34 -21.69 6.75
CA CYS A 249 9.44 -21.47 7.67
C CYS A 249 9.32 -20.17 8.51
N PRO A 250 8.31 -20.06 9.41
CA PRO A 250 8.04 -18.83 10.16
C PRO A 250 9.23 -18.24 10.94
N GLU A 251 10.13 -19.10 11.45
CA GLU A 251 11.37 -18.69 12.12
C GLU A 251 12.26 -17.83 11.20
N GLN A 252 12.50 -18.31 9.97
CA GLN A 252 13.30 -17.61 8.97
C GLN A 252 12.63 -16.30 8.55
N VAL A 253 11.30 -16.24 8.49
CA VAL A 253 10.58 -14.97 8.26
C VAL A 253 10.85 -13.99 9.37
N ALA A 254 10.66 -14.41 10.61
CA ALA A 254 10.87 -13.55 11.75
C ALA A 254 12.30 -13.01 11.78
N LEU A 255 13.31 -13.86 11.54
CA LEU A 255 14.72 -13.44 11.48
C LEU A 255 14.98 -12.43 10.36
N TYR A 256 14.46 -12.69 9.16
CA TYR A 256 14.61 -11.80 8.00
C TYR A 256 13.97 -10.43 8.28
N ILE A 257 12.71 -10.43 8.71
CA ILE A 257 11.95 -9.21 9.03
C ILE A 257 12.63 -8.44 10.16
N LEU A 258 13.06 -9.09 11.24
CA LEU A 258 13.70 -8.42 12.38
C LEU A 258 15.07 -7.82 12.04
N ARG A 259 15.74 -8.37 11.01
CA ARG A 259 16.98 -7.80 10.49
C ARG A 259 16.72 -6.58 9.61
N LEU A 260 15.66 -6.59 8.81
CA LEU A 260 15.24 -5.45 7.99
C LEU A 260 14.59 -4.33 8.82
N PHE A 261 13.86 -4.67 9.88
CA PHE A 261 13.05 -3.73 10.65
C PHE A 261 13.24 -3.98 12.15
N PRO A 262 14.37 -3.52 12.73
CA PRO A 262 14.70 -3.75 14.14
C PRO A 262 13.65 -3.22 15.12
N ASP A 263 12.87 -2.21 14.73
CA ASP A 263 11.87 -1.54 15.55
C ASP A 263 10.45 -2.08 15.36
N LEU A 264 10.28 -3.13 14.55
CA LEU A 264 8.97 -3.72 14.29
C LEU A 264 8.31 -4.16 15.62
N ARG A 265 7.05 -3.79 15.80
CA ARG A 265 6.28 -4.08 17.02
C ARG A 265 5.24 -5.16 16.76
N SER A 266 4.66 -5.13 15.57
CA SER A 266 3.54 -5.98 15.23
C SER A 266 3.55 -6.33 13.75
N CYS A 267 3.30 -7.61 13.50
CA CYS A 267 2.95 -8.21 12.25
C CYS A 267 1.50 -8.67 12.40
N TRP A 268 0.57 -7.93 11.82
CA TRP A 268 -0.86 -8.24 11.91
C TRP A 268 -1.33 -8.97 10.65
N GLN A 269 -2.28 -9.87 10.86
CA GLN A 269 -3.26 -10.20 9.84
C GLN A 269 -4.54 -9.44 10.18
N ALA A 270 -5.25 -8.95 9.18
CA ALA A 270 -6.60 -8.46 9.40
C ALA A 270 -7.54 -9.60 9.80
N TRP A 271 -8.76 -9.19 10.15
CA TRP A 271 -9.80 -9.94 10.85
C TRP A 271 -9.97 -11.40 10.42
N ARG A 272 -10.27 -12.25 11.41
CA ARG A 272 -10.74 -13.61 11.17
C ARG A 272 -12.01 -13.55 10.35
N SER A 273 -12.00 -14.12 9.14
CA SER A 273 -13.26 -14.46 8.49
C SER A 273 -13.78 -15.78 9.09
N SER A 274 -15.09 -15.94 9.17
CA SER A 274 -15.70 -17.25 9.44
C SER A 274 -15.42 -18.26 8.32
N ASP A 275 -15.02 -17.75 7.15
CA ASP A 275 -15.01 -18.49 5.90
C ASP A 275 -13.58 -18.82 5.43
N ASP A 276 -12.60 -18.80 6.34
CA ASP A 276 -11.25 -19.19 5.98
C ASP A 276 -11.21 -20.67 5.58
N THR A 277 -10.57 -20.95 4.46
CA THR A 277 -10.20 -22.30 4.04
C THR A 277 -9.22 -22.93 5.03
N GLU A 278 -9.07 -24.26 4.97
CA GLU A 278 -8.08 -24.96 5.80
C GLU A 278 -6.66 -24.45 5.54
N GLU A 279 -6.32 -24.15 4.28
CA GLU A 279 -5.03 -23.59 3.89
C GLU A 279 -4.80 -22.19 4.48
N GLU A 280 -5.78 -21.28 4.36
CA GLU A 280 -5.70 -19.95 4.94
C GLU A 280 -5.58 -19.99 6.47
N ALA A 281 -6.24 -20.96 7.13
CA ALA A 281 -6.08 -21.17 8.56
C ALA A 281 -4.66 -21.60 8.94
N ILE A 282 -4.02 -22.46 8.13
CA ILE A 282 -2.61 -22.86 8.31
C ILE A 282 -1.67 -21.67 8.11
N TRP A 283 -1.88 -20.87 7.05
CA TRP A 283 -1.06 -19.67 6.80
C TRP A 283 -1.20 -18.66 7.93
N ARG A 284 -2.42 -18.45 8.42
CA ARG A 284 -2.65 -17.62 9.61
C ARG A 284 -1.88 -18.11 10.83
N ALA A 285 -1.98 -19.39 11.17
CA ALA A 285 -1.26 -19.95 12.31
C ALA A 285 0.27 -19.74 12.16
N SER A 286 0.78 -19.85 10.93
CA SER A 286 2.19 -19.64 10.61
C SER A 286 2.61 -18.17 10.77
N TRP A 287 1.79 -17.20 10.37
CA TRP A 287 2.07 -15.77 10.63
C TRP A 287 1.94 -15.40 12.11
N GLU A 288 1.04 -16.04 12.85
CA GLU A 288 1.01 -15.93 14.32
C GLU A 288 2.32 -16.44 14.94
N GLU A 289 2.92 -17.51 14.41
CA GLU A 289 4.26 -17.97 14.83
C GLU A 289 5.34 -16.93 14.52
N VAL A 290 5.32 -16.28 13.35
CA VAL A 290 6.23 -15.16 13.04
C VAL A 290 6.14 -14.09 14.12
N GLN A 291 4.93 -13.68 14.50
CA GLN A 291 4.73 -12.68 15.55
C GLN A 291 5.29 -13.15 16.90
N ARG A 292 5.10 -14.42 17.27
CA ARG A 292 5.69 -14.98 18.51
C ARG A 292 7.21 -14.93 18.48
N TYR A 293 7.84 -15.33 17.36
CA TYR A 293 9.29 -15.28 17.20
C TYR A 293 9.83 -13.85 17.26
N LEU A 294 9.16 -12.89 16.61
CA LEU A 294 9.54 -11.48 16.65
C LEU A 294 9.57 -10.94 18.09
N SER A 295 8.57 -11.29 18.91
CA SER A 295 8.53 -10.90 20.33
C SER A 295 9.72 -11.47 21.11
N VAL A 296 9.94 -12.79 21.02
CA VAL A 296 11.03 -13.46 21.76
C VAL A 296 12.42 -12.95 21.34
N MET A 297 12.66 -12.84 20.04
CA MET A 297 13.97 -12.38 19.52
C MET A 297 14.25 -10.92 19.87
N LYS A 298 13.21 -10.10 20.03
CA LYS A 298 13.33 -8.72 20.47
C LYS A 298 13.74 -8.63 21.94
N GLU A 299 13.09 -9.40 22.81
CA GLU A 299 13.46 -9.51 24.22
C GLU A 299 14.92 -9.97 24.37
N MET A 300 15.32 -11.04 23.65
CA MET A 300 16.71 -11.53 23.65
C MET A 300 17.72 -10.46 23.20
N ARG A 301 17.36 -9.61 22.24
CA ARG A 301 18.21 -8.52 21.76
C ARG A 301 18.32 -7.39 22.79
N GLU A 302 17.24 -7.10 23.51
CA GLU A 302 17.24 -6.10 24.58
C GLU A 302 18.08 -6.57 25.76
N ASP A 303 17.93 -7.83 26.18
CA ASP A 303 18.76 -8.45 27.21
C ASP A 303 20.24 -8.43 26.80
N GLY A 304 20.57 -8.88 25.58
CA GLY A 304 21.95 -8.88 25.09
C GLY A 304 22.61 -7.50 25.04
N LYS A 305 21.83 -6.42 24.87
CA LYS A 305 22.36 -5.05 24.97
C LYS A 305 22.63 -4.65 26.42
N GLN A 306 21.83 -5.11 27.37
CA GLN A 306 22.03 -4.83 28.80
C GLN A 306 23.30 -5.49 29.32
N TRP A 307 23.59 -6.73 28.90
CA TRP A 307 24.82 -7.45 29.29
C TRP A 307 26.09 -6.72 28.85
N ASN A 308 26.17 -6.28 27.58
CA ASN A 308 27.35 -5.58 27.08
C ASN A 308 27.64 -4.24 27.80
N LEU A 309 26.61 -3.58 28.36
CA LEU A 309 26.77 -2.34 29.13
C LEU A 309 27.35 -2.57 30.52
N VAL A 310 27.15 -3.76 31.11
CA VAL A 310 27.73 -4.11 32.41
C VAL A 310 29.22 -4.36 32.28
N ASP A 311 29.64 -5.00 31.19
CA ASP A 311 31.05 -5.29 30.92
C ASP A 311 31.86 -4.02 30.61
N GLU A 312 31.29 -3.04 29.87
CA GLU A 312 31.95 -1.76 29.58
C GLU A 312 32.12 -0.83 30.80
N VAL A 313 31.38 -1.06 31.90
CA VAL A 313 31.49 -0.27 33.14
C VAL A 313 32.46 -0.91 34.15
N ALA A 314 32.83 -2.18 33.92
CA ALA A 314 33.75 -2.91 34.78
C ALA A 314 35.25 -2.70 34.42
N ASP A 315 35.54 -2.04 33.29
CA ASP A 315 36.87 -1.65 32.80
C ASP A 315 37.18 -0.15 33.03
#